data_AF-A0A925BB24-F1
#
_entry.id   AF-A0A925BB24-F1
#
_cell.length_a   1.000
_cell.length_b   1.000
_cell.length_c   1.000
_cell.angle_alpha   90.00
_cell.angle_beta   90.00
_cell.angle_gamma   90.00
#
_symmetry.space_group_name_H-M   'P 1'
#
loop_
_entity.id
_entity.type
_entity.pdbx_description
1 polymer ?
#
loop_
_entity_poly.entity_id
_entity_poly.type
_entity_poly.pdbx_seq_one_letter_code
_entity_poly.pdbx_strand_id
1 'polypeptide(L)'
;MKKIIARPADLPALETARRELMTREARAFAWMLVRLVCVAFLITMLTRSAPGLQPLRILFDAVGGVLILAPLFTSLGQTFAWRIALGKAYLTEYRFDDADALLAVLSGLRAKLFDANGEGRYYRAVALRSSQRTTEADLIFREVAGQGREPWQEKARTELVMMGAGTKVGGTESAPTP
;
A
#
# COMPACT_ATOMS: atom_id res chain seq x y z
N MET A 1 -18.57 -4.98 14.10
CA MET A 1 -17.20 -5.32 13.64
C MET A 1 -16.28 -5.32 14.85
N LYS A 2 -15.82 -6.50 15.31
CA LYS A 2 -14.87 -6.60 16.44
C LYS A 2 -13.50 -6.08 15.99
N LYS A 3 -13.01 -5.04 16.64
CA LYS A 3 -11.66 -4.51 16.45
C LYS A 3 -10.68 -5.49 17.13
N ILE A 4 -10.18 -6.47 16.38
CA ILE A 4 -9.12 -7.36 16.86
C ILE A 4 -7.83 -6.54 16.80
N ILE A 5 -7.51 -5.88 17.90
CA ILE A 5 -6.18 -5.32 18.13
C ILE A 5 -5.38 -6.49 18.70
N ALA A 6 -4.68 -7.22 17.83
CA ALA A 6 -3.82 -8.33 18.24
C ALA A 6 -2.75 -7.82 19.21
N ARG A 7 -2.54 -8.55 20.32
CA ARG A 7 -1.42 -8.29 21.23
C ARG A 7 -0.09 -8.56 20.51
N PRO A 8 1.00 -7.86 20.90
CA PRO A 8 2.32 -7.97 20.28
C PRO A 8 2.88 -9.40 20.20
N ALA A 9 2.47 -10.31 21.10
CA ALA A 9 2.93 -11.71 21.11
C ALA A 9 2.30 -12.64 20.02
N ASP A 10 1.29 -12.18 19.28
CA ASP A 10 0.53 -13.02 18.34
C ASP A 10 0.56 -12.48 16.89
N LEU A 11 1.66 -11.89 16.45
CA LEU A 11 1.76 -11.48 15.04
C LEU A 11 1.84 -12.72 14.13
N PRO A 12 0.95 -12.83 13.12
CA PRO A 12 0.92 -14.01 12.26
C PRO A 12 2.27 -14.19 11.55
N ALA A 13 2.64 -15.45 11.30
CA ALA A 13 3.74 -15.76 10.38
C ALA A 13 3.47 -15.11 9.02
N LEU A 14 4.54 -14.73 8.30
CA LEU A 14 4.41 -14.06 6.99
C LEU A 14 3.55 -14.88 6.01
N GLU A 15 3.70 -16.21 6.01
CA GLU A 15 2.88 -17.10 5.19
C GLU A 15 1.39 -17.00 5.53
N THR A 16 1.05 -17.01 6.82
CA THR A 16 -0.34 -16.89 7.28
C THR A 16 -0.92 -15.53 6.89
N ALA A 17 -0.17 -14.46 7.09
CA ALA A 17 -0.57 -13.12 6.68
C ALA A 17 -0.78 -13.03 5.16
N ARG A 18 0.10 -13.63 4.36
CA ARG A 18 -0.03 -13.70 2.90
C ARG A 18 -1.25 -14.52 2.46
N ARG A 19 -1.51 -15.67 3.10
CA ARG A 19 -2.71 -16.48 2.82
C ARG A 19 -3.99 -15.73 3.16
N GLU A 20 -4.01 -15.02 4.29
CA GLU A 20 -5.17 -14.22 4.68
C GLU A 20 -5.40 -13.07 3.69
N LEU A 21 -4.34 -12.39 3.26
CA LEU A 21 -4.39 -11.37 2.22
C LEU A 21 -4.93 -11.92 0.90
N MET A 22 -4.40 -13.05 0.43
CA MET A 22 -4.87 -13.70 -0.79
C MET A 22 -6.34 -14.08 -0.68
N THR A 23 -6.78 -14.55 0.49
CA THR A 23 -8.18 -14.90 0.73
C THR A 23 -9.08 -13.67 0.70
N ARG A 24 -8.65 -12.55 1.30
CA ARG A 24 -9.38 -11.27 1.29
C ARG A 24 -9.46 -10.69 -0.12
N GLU A 25 -8.35 -10.68 -0.86
CA GLU A 25 -8.28 -10.24 -2.26
C GLU A 25 -9.18 -11.13 -3.14
N ALA A 26 -9.07 -12.46 -3.03
CA ALA A 26 -9.92 -13.40 -3.77
C ALA A 26 -11.40 -13.20 -3.47
N ARG A 27 -11.76 -12.99 -2.20
CA ARG A 27 -13.15 -12.71 -1.80
C ARG A 27 -13.65 -11.39 -2.37
N ALA A 28 -12.81 -10.35 -2.40
CA ALA A 28 -13.14 -9.08 -3.02
C ALA A 28 -13.40 -9.24 -4.52
N PHE A 29 -12.54 -9.99 -5.23
CA PHE A 29 -12.73 -10.30 -6.65
C PHE A 29 -13.97 -11.16 -6.91
N ALA A 30 -14.24 -12.17 -6.07
CA ALA A 30 -15.44 -12.99 -6.19
C ALA A 30 -16.71 -12.14 -6.04
N TRP A 31 -16.77 -11.25 -5.04
CA TRP A 31 -17.89 -10.33 -4.86
C TRP A 31 -18.03 -9.35 -6.03
N MET A 32 -16.92 -8.90 -6.61
CA MET A 32 -16.93 -8.07 -7.81
C MET A 32 -17.53 -8.81 -9.00
N LEU A 33 -17.16 -10.08 -9.21
CA LEU A 33 -17.70 -10.92 -10.29
C LEU A 33 -19.21 -11.13 -10.12
N VAL A 34 -19.67 -11.45 -8.90
CA VAL A 34 -21.10 -11.58 -8.60
C VAL A 34 -21.83 -10.27 -8.90
N ARG A 35 -21.30 -9.12 -8.47
CA ARG A 35 -21.90 -7.81 -8.76
C ARG A 35 -21.93 -7.50 -10.24
N LEU A 36 -20.86 -7.79 -10.97
CA LEU A 36 -20.81 -7.62 -12.42
C LEU A 36 -21.96 -8.38 -13.09
N VAL A 37 -22.15 -9.65 -12.73
CA VAL A 37 -23.25 -10.48 -13.26
C VAL A 37 -24.61 -9.90 -12.88
N CYS A 38 -24.83 -9.52 -11.62
CA CYS A 38 -26.09 -8.93 -11.17
C CYS A 38 -26.41 -7.60 -11.89
N VAL A 39 -25.44 -6.69 -12.02
CA VAL A 39 -25.62 -5.40 -12.67
C VAL A 39 -25.88 -5.59 -14.16
N ALA A 40 -25.12 -6.45 -14.85
CA ALA A 40 -25.35 -6.77 -16.25
C ALA A 40 -26.73 -7.39 -16.50
N PHE A 41 -27.16 -8.29 -15.61
CA PHE A 41 -28.49 -8.88 -15.65
C PHE A 41 -29.58 -7.81 -15.46
N LEU A 42 -29.42 -6.92 -14.49
CA LEU A 42 -30.38 -5.83 -14.22
C LEU A 42 -30.48 -4.85 -15.40
N ILE A 43 -29.36 -4.43 -15.99
CA ILE A 43 -29.36 -3.56 -17.18
C ILE A 43 -30.06 -4.24 -18.36
N THR A 44 -29.78 -5.53 -18.57
CA THR A 44 -30.40 -6.33 -19.64
C THR A 44 -31.91 -6.49 -19.44
N MET A 45 -32.34 -6.78 -18.21
CA MET A 45 -33.77 -6.84 -17.86
C MET A 45 -34.46 -5.50 -18.05
N LEU A 46 -33.87 -4.41 -17.54
CA LEU A 46 -34.46 -3.06 -17.61
C LEU A 46 -34.65 -2.59 -19.06
N THR A 47 -33.62 -2.78 -19.89
CA THR A 47 -33.67 -2.40 -21.32
C THR A 47 -34.65 -3.25 -22.12
N ARG A 48 -34.90 -4.50 -21.71
CA ARG A 48 -35.91 -5.37 -22.33
C ARG A 48 -37.33 -5.01 -21.90
N SER A 49 -37.54 -4.66 -20.63
CA SER A 49 -38.85 -4.31 -20.08
C SER A 49 -39.34 -2.92 -20.50
N ALA A 50 -38.44 -1.99 -20.78
CA ALA A 50 -38.78 -0.62 -21.16
C ALA A 50 -37.96 -0.16 -22.38
N PRO A 51 -38.43 -0.41 -23.63
CA PRO A 51 -37.68 -0.10 -24.83
C PRO A 51 -37.39 1.40 -25.03
N GLY A 52 -38.19 2.29 -24.41
CA GLY A 52 -37.93 3.74 -24.38
C GLY A 52 -36.63 4.14 -23.65
N LEU A 53 -36.02 3.24 -22.88
CA LEU A 53 -34.76 3.48 -22.17
C LEU A 53 -33.51 3.13 -22.99
N GLN A 54 -33.65 2.55 -24.20
CA GLN A 54 -32.51 2.19 -25.04
C GLN A 54 -31.54 3.35 -25.32
N PRO A 55 -31.98 4.60 -25.59
CA PRO A 55 -31.06 5.72 -25.80
C PRO A 55 -30.17 6.03 -24.59
N LEU A 56 -30.62 5.68 -23.39
CA LEU A 56 -29.89 5.89 -22.13
C LEU A 56 -28.95 4.72 -21.78
N ARG A 57 -28.81 3.71 -22.64
CA ARG A 57 -27.99 2.53 -22.36
C ARG A 57 -26.54 2.88 -21.99
N ILE A 58 -25.93 3.84 -22.69
CA ILE A 58 -24.57 4.29 -22.39
C ILE A 58 -24.47 4.84 -20.97
N LEU A 59 -25.50 5.59 -20.52
CA LEU A 59 -25.56 6.11 -19.16
C LEU A 59 -25.72 4.97 -18.13
N PHE A 60 -26.57 3.97 -18.42
CA PHE A 60 -26.71 2.80 -17.56
C PHE A 60 -25.43 1.97 -17.46
N ASP A 61 -24.71 1.79 -18.57
CA ASP A 61 -23.43 1.08 -18.59
C ASP A 61 -22.37 1.85 -17.80
N ALA A 62 -22.33 3.19 -17.92
CA ALA A 62 -21.42 4.03 -17.13
C ALA A 62 -21.72 3.95 -15.63
N VAL A 63 -22.99 4.13 -15.22
CA VAL A 63 -23.42 4.02 -13.82
C VAL A 63 -23.18 2.60 -13.29
N GLY A 64 -23.47 1.58 -14.09
CA GLY A 64 -23.17 0.18 -13.78
C GLY A 64 -21.69 -0.04 -13.54
N GLY A 65 -20.83 0.50 -14.41
CA GLY A 65 -19.39 0.49 -14.25
C GLY A 65 -18.93 1.10 -12.93
N VAL A 66 -19.47 2.27 -12.55
CA VAL A 66 -19.16 2.89 -11.25
C VAL A 66 -19.63 2.02 -10.08
N LEU A 67 -20.84 1.45 -10.15
CA LEU A 67 -21.38 0.57 -9.11
C LEU A 67 -20.55 -0.71 -8.92
N ILE A 68 -19.92 -1.20 -9.98
CA ILE A 68 -19.04 -2.37 -9.93
C ILE A 68 -17.64 -1.99 -9.40
N LEU A 69 -17.06 -0.90 -9.89
CA LEU A 69 -15.68 -0.51 -9.62
C LEU A 69 -15.49 0.17 -8.26
N ALA A 70 -16.41 1.04 -7.82
CA ALA A 70 -16.21 1.80 -6.57
C ALA A 70 -16.00 0.92 -5.33
N PRO A 71 -16.76 -0.19 -5.14
CA PRO A 71 -16.51 -1.09 -4.03
C PRO A 71 -15.19 -1.86 -4.14
N LEU A 72 -14.71 -2.14 -5.35
CA LEU A 72 -13.42 -2.77 -5.57
C LEU A 72 -12.30 -1.88 -5.04
N PHE A 73 -12.30 -0.59 -5.39
CA PHE A 73 -11.32 0.37 -4.88
C PHE A 73 -11.36 0.48 -3.36
N THR A 74 -12.55 0.47 -2.77
CA THR A 74 -12.71 0.49 -1.31
C THR A 74 -12.11 -0.76 -0.66
N SER A 75 -12.39 -1.95 -1.21
CA SER A 75 -11.88 -3.21 -0.66
C SER A 75 -10.37 -3.38 -0.85
N LEU A 76 -9.83 -2.96 -2.00
CA LEU A 76 -8.39 -2.95 -2.24
C LEU A 76 -7.70 -1.95 -1.31
N GLY A 77 -8.25 -0.74 -1.16
CA GLY A 77 -7.74 0.26 -0.22
C GLY A 77 -7.67 -0.26 1.22
N GLN A 78 -8.70 -0.96 1.69
CA GLN A 78 -8.69 -1.62 3.01
C GLN A 78 -7.60 -2.70 3.13
N THR A 79 -7.39 -3.47 2.05
CA THR A 79 -6.33 -4.50 2.01
C THR A 79 -4.95 -3.85 2.13
N PHE A 80 -4.70 -2.76 1.40
CA PHE A 80 -3.43 -2.04 1.47
C PHE A 80 -3.23 -1.33 2.81
N ALA A 81 -4.26 -0.69 3.36
CA ALA A 81 -4.20 -0.10 4.71
C ALA A 81 -3.85 -1.17 5.77
N TRP A 82 -4.42 -2.37 5.65
CA TRP A 82 -4.09 -3.48 6.54
C TRP A 82 -2.64 -3.97 6.33
N ARG A 83 -2.14 -4.03 5.10
CA ARG A 83 -0.72 -4.36 4.81
C ARG A 83 0.22 -3.36 5.47
N ILE A 84 -0.07 -2.06 5.39
CA ILE A 84 0.73 -1.00 6.02
C ILE A 84 0.71 -1.16 7.54
N ALA A 85 -0.48 -1.33 8.13
CA ALA A 85 -0.63 -1.54 9.56
C ALA A 85 0.14 -2.78 10.07
N LEU A 86 0.08 -3.89 9.33
CA LEU A 86 0.80 -5.11 9.68
C LEU A 86 2.32 -4.96 9.47
N GLY A 87 2.75 -4.29 8.40
CA GLY A 87 4.17 -3.99 8.17
C GLY A 87 4.77 -3.16 9.30
N LYS A 88 4.02 -2.15 9.77
CA LYS A 88 4.39 -1.37 10.96
C LYS A 88 4.47 -2.23 12.23
N ALA A 89 3.55 -3.17 12.41
CA ALA A 89 3.60 -4.08 13.55
C ALA A 89 4.84 -4.99 13.50
N TYR A 90 5.17 -5.55 12.33
CA TYR A 90 6.40 -6.33 12.15
C TYR A 90 7.67 -5.52 12.42
N LEU A 91 7.72 -4.25 12.01
CA LEU A 91 8.82 -3.35 12.37
C LEU A 91 8.98 -3.18 13.89
N THR A 92 7.86 -3.08 14.61
CA THR A 92 7.85 -2.89 16.07
C THR A 92 8.39 -4.13 16.79
N GLU A 93 8.16 -5.32 16.22
CA GLU A 93 8.67 -6.61 16.71
C GLU A 93 10.03 -7.00 16.11
N TYR A 94 10.76 -6.07 15.49
CA TYR A 94 12.09 -6.31 14.88
C TYR A 94 12.09 -7.39 13.76
N ARG A 95 10.93 -7.71 13.18
CA ARG A 95 10.76 -8.64 12.05
C ARG A 95 10.92 -7.91 10.72
N PHE A 96 12.11 -7.37 10.49
CA PHE A 96 12.38 -6.45 9.38
C PHE A 96 12.20 -7.08 8.01
N ASP A 97 12.66 -8.31 7.81
CA ASP A 97 12.55 -8.98 6.52
C ASP A 97 11.08 -9.32 6.18
N ASP A 98 10.27 -9.67 7.18
CA ASP A 98 8.83 -9.87 7.00
C ASP A 98 8.11 -8.56 6.65
N ALA A 99 8.51 -7.45 7.28
CA ALA A 99 7.97 -6.13 6.99
C ALA A 99 8.29 -5.69 5.55
N ASP A 100 9.54 -5.82 5.10
CA ASP A 100 9.92 -5.53 3.72
C ASP A 100 9.18 -6.44 2.73
N ALA A 101 9.16 -7.75 2.98
CA ALA A 101 8.49 -8.73 2.12
C ALA A 101 6.97 -8.52 1.99
N LEU A 102 6.34 -7.89 3.00
CA LEU A 102 4.93 -7.52 2.98
C LEU A 102 4.68 -6.20 2.23
N LEU A 103 5.55 -5.21 2.45
CA LEU A 103 5.43 -3.86 1.90
C LEU A 103 6.01 -3.70 0.49
N ALA A 104 6.82 -4.64 0.00
CA ALA A 104 7.40 -4.61 -1.35
C ALA A 104 6.38 -4.44 -2.49
N VAL A 105 5.14 -4.90 -2.25
CA VAL A 105 4.02 -4.75 -3.18
C VAL A 105 3.61 -3.28 -3.41
N LEU A 106 3.95 -2.38 -2.48
CA LEU A 106 3.75 -0.94 -2.59
C LEU A 106 4.86 -0.31 -3.44
N SER A 107 4.91 -0.70 -4.71
CA SER A 107 5.82 -0.15 -5.72
C SER A 107 5.07 0.20 -7.01
N GLY A 108 5.64 1.10 -7.81
CA GLY A 108 5.11 1.51 -9.10
C GLY A 108 3.68 2.08 -9.01
N LEU A 109 2.77 1.56 -9.85
CA LEU A 109 1.39 2.05 -9.94
C LEU A 109 0.59 1.80 -8.65
N ARG A 110 0.86 0.69 -7.94
CA ARG A 110 0.15 0.34 -6.70
C ARG A 110 0.44 1.33 -5.59
N ALA A 111 1.69 1.77 -5.48
CA ALA A 111 2.07 2.83 -4.54
C ALA A 111 1.32 4.13 -4.83
N LYS A 112 1.24 4.54 -6.10
CA LYS A 112 0.52 5.78 -6.48
C LYS A 112 -0.97 5.73 -6.14
N LEU A 113 -1.61 4.57 -6.26
CA LEU A 113 -3.05 4.42 -6.02
C LEU A 113 -3.42 4.19 -4.55
N PHE A 114 -2.58 3.47 -3.80
CA PHE A 114 -2.93 2.98 -2.47
C PHE A 114 -1.97 3.40 -1.34
N ASP A 115 -0.88 4.08 -1.67
CA ASP A 115 0.12 4.64 -0.74
C ASP A 115 0.58 6.04 -1.21
N ALA A 116 -0.41 6.87 -1.57
CA ALA A 116 -0.16 8.21 -2.13
C ALA A 116 0.56 9.14 -1.14
N ASN A 117 0.38 8.93 0.17
CA ASN A 117 1.07 9.68 1.22
C ASN A 117 2.49 9.15 1.50
N GLY A 118 2.87 7.98 0.95
CA GLY A 118 4.19 7.37 1.10
C GLY A 118 4.44 6.71 2.45
N GLU A 119 3.41 6.43 3.25
CA GLU A 119 3.55 5.79 4.56
C GLU A 119 4.13 4.38 4.46
N GLY A 120 3.55 3.55 3.59
CA GLY A 120 3.98 2.17 3.42
C GLY A 120 5.39 2.07 2.83
N ARG A 121 5.72 2.93 1.87
CA ARG A 121 7.09 3.02 1.33
C ARG A 121 8.08 3.55 2.35
N TYR A 122 7.71 4.52 3.19
CA TYR A 122 8.56 4.96 4.31
C TYR A 122 8.87 3.80 5.26
N TYR A 123 7.86 3.05 5.69
CA TYR A 123 8.08 1.89 6.55
C TYR A 123 8.91 0.79 5.90
N ARG A 124 8.75 0.58 4.59
CA ARG A 124 9.61 -0.34 3.85
C ARG A 124 11.07 0.12 3.85
N ALA A 125 11.34 1.40 3.64
CA ALA A 125 12.69 1.94 3.69
C ALA A 125 13.33 1.76 5.08
N VAL A 126 12.55 1.96 6.15
CA VAL A 126 13.00 1.68 7.53
C VAL A 126 13.32 0.19 7.72
N ALA A 127 12.50 -0.71 7.19
CA ALA A 127 12.74 -2.16 7.24
C ALA A 127 14.05 -2.54 6.54
N LEU A 128 14.23 -2.09 5.29
CA LEU A 128 15.43 -2.33 4.49
C LEU A 128 16.68 -1.85 5.18
N ARG A 129 16.65 -0.63 5.74
CA ARG A 129 17.78 -0.07 6.48
C ARG A 129 18.13 -0.89 7.71
N SER A 130 17.12 -1.35 8.45
CA SER A 130 17.30 -2.17 9.66
C SER A 130 17.88 -3.56 9.31
N SER A 131 17.59 -4.07 8.12
CA SER A 131 18.22 -5.27 7.54
C SER A 131 19.55 -4.98 6.80
N GLN A 132 20.21 -3.84 7.05
CA GLN A 132 21.48 -3.43 6.44
C GLN A 132 21.46 -3.23 4.90
N ARG A 133 20.28 -3.19 4.28
CA ARG A 133 20.09 -2.91 2.84
C ARG A 133 19.96 -1.40 2.60
N THR A 134 21.01 -0.66 2.95
CA THR A 134 21.02 0.81 3.01
C THR A 134 20.82 1.48 1.66
N THR A 135 21.47 0.99 0.59
CA THR A 135 21.33 1.57 -0.76
C THR A 135 19.89 1.53 -1.26
N GLU A 136 19.19 0.41 -1.04
CA GLU A 136 17.78 0.27 -1.42
C GLU A 136 16.88 1.16 -0.58
N ALA A 137 17.15 1.24 0.74
CA ALA A 137 16.43 2.12 1.64
C ALA A 137 16.55 3.60 1.20
N ASP A 138 17.75 4.05 0.86
CA ASP A 138 18.02 5.43 0.45
C ASP A 138 17.26 5.82 -0.82
N LEU A 139 17.18 4.91 -1.79
CA LEU A 139 16.39 5.13 -3.01
C LEU A 139 14.93 5.36 -2.68
N ILE A 140 14.35 4.53 -1.81
CA ILE A 140 12.94 4.65 -1.41
C ILE A 140 12.73 5.92 -0.56
N PHE A 141 13.64 6.26 0.36
CA PHE A 141 13.55 7.49 1.13
C PHE A 141 13.57 8.73 0.23
N ARG A 142 14.43 8.77 -0.80
CA ARG A 142 14.46 9.87 -1.77
C ARG A 142 13.16 9.96 -2.57
N GLU A 143 12.63 8.82 -3.00
CA GLU A 143 11.36 8.77 -3.71
C GLU A 143 10.21 9.32 -2.85
N VAL A 144 10.14 8.93 -1.57
CA VAL A 144 9.10 9.42 -0.65
C VAL A 144 9.31 10.91 -0.34
N ALA A 145 10.53 11.34 -0.04
CA ALA A 145 10.87 12.73 0.26
C ALA A 145 10.54 13.71 -0.89
N GLY A 146 10.61 13.24 -2.14
CA GLY A 146 10.35 14.05 -3.34
C GLY A 146 8.87 14.32 -3.64
N GLN A 147 7.92 13.73 -2.91
CA GLN A 147 6.50 13.74 -3.28
C GLN A 147 5.66 14.88 -2.65
N GLY A 148 6.25 15.77 -1.84
CA GLY A 148 5.53 16.92 -1.27
C GLY A 148 5.96 17.33 0.15
N ARG A 149 4.98 17.68 1.00
CA ARG A 149 5.15 18.10 2.41
C ARG A 149 4.30 17.31 3.41
N GLU A 150 3.89 16.10 3.05
CA GLU A 150 3.18 15.22 3.97
C GLU A 150 4.09 14.72 5.11
N PRO A 151 3.53 14.32 6.27
CA PRO A 151 4.31 13.94 7.44
C PRO A 151 5.36 12.85 7.18
N TRP A 152 5.04 11.88 6.32
CA TRP A 152 5.96 10.77 5.98
C TRP A 152 7.11 11.21 5.08
N GLN A 153 6.86 12.20 4.25
CA GLN A 153 7.85 12.78 3.34
C GLN A 153 8.84 13.63 4.14
N GLU A 154 8.35 14.34 5.16
CA GLU A 154 9.21 15.07 6.09
C GLU A 154 10.07 14.14 6.95
N LYS A 155 9.49 13.03 7.43
CA LYS A 155 10.26 11.98 8.11
C LYS A 155 11.33 11.39 7.21
N ALA A 156 11.00 11.07 5.95
CA ALA A 156 11.97 10.58 4.97
C ALA A 156 13.10 11.59 4.72
N ARG A 157 12.79 12.89 4.60
CA ARG A 157 13.80 13.96 4.50
C ARG A 157 14.71 13.99 5.72
N THR A 158 14.13 13.93 6.91
CA THR A 158 14.87 13.95 8.17
C THR A 158 15.83 12.76 8.25
N GLU A 159 15.36 11.56 7.90
CA GLU A 159 16.19 10.36 7.84
C GLU A 159 17.37 10.52 6.88
N LEU A 160 17.14 11.05 5.67
CA LEU A 160 18.20 11.32 4.69
C LEU A 160 19.22 12.35 5.19
N VAL A 161 18.78 13.39 5.90
CA VAL A 161 19.67 14.41 6.49
C VAL A 161 20.53 13.79 7.60
N MET A 162 19.94 12.99 8.50
CA MET A 162 20.70 12.29 9.54
C MET A 162 21.75 11.34 8.94
N MET A 163 21.43 10.69 7.81
CA MET A 163 22.37 9.83 7.08
C MET A 163 23.53 10.64 6.49
N GLY A 164 23.24 11.76 5.82
CA GLY A 164 24.25 12.62 5.20
C GLY A 164 25.13 13.38 6.20
N ALA A 165 24.60 13.67 7.39
CA ALA A 165 25.37 14.25 8.50
C ALA A 165 26.38 13.26 9.08
N GLY A 166 26.04 11.97 9.18
CA GLY A 166 26.96 10.92 9.63
C GLY A 166 28.14 10.67 8.71
N THR A 167 28.00 10.95 7.41
CA THR A 167 29.09 10.74 6.42
C THR A 167 30.13 11.86 6.42
N LYS A 168 29.86 13.03 7.01
CA LYS A 168 30.79 14.18 7.02
C LYS A 168 31.70 14.27 8.24
N VAL A 169 31.53 13.45 9.27
CA VAL A 169 32.30 13.56 10.53
C VAL A 169 33.56 12.68 10.55
N GLY A 170 33.78 11.82 9.55
CA GLY A 170 34.98 10.97 9.45
C GLY A 170 36.13 11.52 8.59
N GLY A 171 36.07 12.79 8.19
CA GLY A 171 36.96 13.39 7.19
C GLY A 171 37.88 14.49 7.73
N THR A 172 38.41 14.36 8.94
CA THR A 172 39.47 15.25 9.45
C THR A 172 40.43 14.46 10.34
N GLU A 173 41.32 13.69 9.75
CA GLU A 173 42.53 13.23 10.44
C GLU A 173 43.76 13.54 9.59
N SER A 174 44.35 14.70 9.94
CA SER A 174 45.77 15.09 9.86
C SER A 174 46.57 14.72 8.61
N ALA A 175 46.74 15.70 7.73
CA ALA A 175 47.98 15.82 6.96
C ALA A 175 49.11 16.28 7.91
N PRO A 176 50.23 15.56 8.04
CA PRO A 176 51.41 16.13 8.67
C PRO A 176 52.09 17.09 7.69
N THR A 177 52.38 18.29 8.17
CA THR A 177 53.35 19.22 7.59
C THR A 177 54.35 19.52 8.71
N PRO A 178 55.65 19.77 8.46
CA PRO A 178 56.41 19.72 7.21
C PRO A 178 57.40 18.54 7.10
#